data_AF-A0A6L4Z4P9-F1
#
_entry.id   AF-A0A6L4Z4P9-F1
#
_cell.length_a   1.000
_cell.length_b   1.000
_cell.length_c   1.000
_cell.angle_alpha   90.00
_cell.angle_beta   90.00
_cell.angle_gamma   90.00
#
_symmetry.space_group_name_H-M   'P 1'
#
loop_
_entity.id
_entity.type
_entity.pdbx_description
1 polymer ?
#
loop_
_entity_poly.entity_id
_entity_poly.type
_entity_poly.pdbx_seq_one_letter_code
_entity_poly.pdbx_strand_id
1 'polypeptide(L)'
;ERELKQLISDKTKRLIKFNIAERPIDEIGEAENEIKKLFSQLKELQAEIKQKNPHYTNFSELKAFNLKQIQEQILDPDTVLLEYSLGNEQSYLWLVTQTEVKSFSLPKRSEIESLAKYLQELITARNLLAKGENIGGRPMTLESAANEYPKVANELSKALLSPVAQELGKKRLVIIPDGALQYIPFNALPEPNKTDNYQPLLVEHEIVSLPSAATISVLRQEYRENKENKEKAKTVMFIADPVFSPIDSRVKNQSLQTMDKRLAELEESNLLIKKSAKEIGLPLTNQGFPKFNVVSDEIKQISELLSAEENKQMLSFNASLSNLNKESSSYRVIHFATYGLANSQHPELSGLVLSLTDEQGKLQDGFLQIHKIFNLNLPTELVTLSNCDMRIAKTYS
;
A
#
# COMPACT_ATOMS: atom_id res chain seq x y z
N GLU A 1 3.39 17.72 -19.54
CA GLU A 1 3.17 16.72 -18.47
C GLU A 1 4.17 16.82 -17.32
N ARG A 2 5.49 16.70 -17.57
CA ARG A 2 6.53 16.78 -16.54
C ARG A 2 6.46 18.07 -15.70
N GLU A 3 6.20 19.20 -16.34
CA GLU A 3 6.03 20.50 -15.66
C GLU A 3 4.80 20.53 -14.74
N LEU A 4 3.66 19.97 -15.17
CA LEU A 4 2.46 19.86 -14.33
C LEU A 4 2.70 18.97 -13.11
N LYS A 5 3.38 17.84 -13.30
CA LYS A 5 3.77 16.95 -12.19
C LYS A 5 4.70 17.66 -11.18
N GLN A 6 5.65 18.44 -11.68
CA GLN A 6 6.54 19.25 -10.84
C GLN A 6 5.77 20.34 -10.09
N LEU A 7 4.87 21.05 -10.78
CA LEU A 7 4.05 22.11 -10.21
C LEU A 7 3.10 21.56 -9.12
N ILE A 8 2.50 20.40 -9.34
CA ILE A 8 1.72 19.69 -8.31
C ILE A 8 2.61 19.40 -7.10
N SER A 9 3.80 18.83 -7.30
CA SER A 9 4.74 18.56 -6.19
C SER A 9 5.06 19.82 -5.38
N ASP A 10 5.34 20.94 -6.05
CA ASP A 10 5.71 22.18 -5.38
C ASP A 10 4.52 22.86 -4.68
N LYS A 11 3.31 22.76 -5.26
CA LYS A 11 2.06 23.24 -4.63
C LYS A 11 1.67 22.37 -3.44
N THR A 12 1.81 21.07 -3.52
CA THR A 12 1.63 20.16 -2.39
C THR A 12 2.61 20.52 -1.26
N LYS A 13 3.89 20.77 -1.55
CA LYS A 13 4.85 21.27 -0.53
C LYS A 13 4.39 22.59 0.10
N ARG A 14 3.83 23.52 -0.68
CA ARG A 14 3.32 24.81 -0.17
C ARG A 14 2.08 24.66 0.70
N LEU A 15 1.09 23.86 0.28
CA LEU A 15 -0.10 23.55 1.09
C LEU A 15 0.29 22.96 2.44
N ILE A 16 1.36 22.17 2.47
CA ILE A 16 1.87 21.59 3.70
C ILE A 16 2.50 22.66 4.60
N LYS A 17 3.28 23.60 4.04
CA LYS A 17 3.78 24.75 4.79
C LYS A 17 2.64 25.58 5.40
N PHE A 18 1.51 25.73 4.70
CA PHE A 18 0.33 26.44 5.21
C PHE A 18 -0.35 25.71 6.37
N ASN A 19 -0.54 24.40 6.25
CA ASN A 19 -1.11 23.59 7.32
C ASN A 19 -0.27 23.62 8.61
N ILE A 20 1.05 23.73 8.49
CA ILE A 20 1.97 23.73 9.65
C ILE A 20 2.07 25.09 10.30
N ALA A 21 1.97 26.15 9.52
CA ALA A 21 1.89 27.51 10.04
C ALA A 21 0.50 27.88 10.59
N GLU A 22 -0.41 26.89 10.74
CA GLU A 22 -1.81 27.07 11.15
C GLU A 22 -2.48 28.23 10.42
N ARG A 23 -2.24 28.31 9.10
CA ARG A 23 -2.84 29.34 8.25
C ARG A 23 -4.36 29.23 8.28
N PRO A 24 -5.07 30.35 8.02
CA PRO A 24 -6.53 30.34 7.96
C PRO A 24 -7.06 29.20 7.09
N ILE A 25 -8.15 28.57 7.53
CA ILE A 25 -8.79 27.43 6.85
C ILE A 25 -9.09 27.75 5.38
N ASP A 26 -9.44 29.01 5.07
CA ASP A 26 -9.70 29.46 3.72
C ASP A 26 -8.45 29.38 2.82
N GLU A 27 -7.27 29.77 3.32
CA GLU A 27 -6.01 29.68 2.56
C GLU A 27 -5.59 28.21 2.30
N ILE A 28 -5.90 27.32 3.25
CA ILE A 28 -5.66 25.88 3.12
C ILE A 28 -6.61 25.29 2.08
N GLY A 29 -7.91 25.62 2.17
CA GLY A 29 -8.93 25.17 1.23
C GLY A 29 -8.69 25.67 -0.19
N GLU A 30 -8.20 26.90 -0.37
CA GLU A 30 -7.79 27.43 -1.67
C GLU A 30 -6.62 26.64 -2.28
N ALA A 31 -5.59 26.36 -1.48
CA ALA A 31 -4.43 25.59 -1.94
C ALA A 31 -4.79 24.12 -2.26
N GLU A 32 -5.70 23.50 -1.50
CA GLU A 32 -6.27 22.19 -1.82
C GLU A 32 -7.05 22.18 -3.14
N ASN A 33 -7.87 23.20 -3.35
CA ASN A 33 -8.63 23.37 -4.58
C ASN A 33 -7.72 23.61 -5.79
N GLU A 34 -6.62 24.36 -5.60
CA GLU A 34 -5.62 24.57 -6.65
C GLU A 34 -4.93 23.25 -7.03
N ILE A 35 -4.56 22.43 -6.06
CA ILE A 35 -3.99 21.09 -6.29
C ILE A 35 -5.00 20.18 -7.01
N LYS A 36 -6.26 20.14 -6.55
CA LYS A 36 -7.32 19.39 -7.23
C LYS A 36 -7.49 19.82 -8.69
N LYS A 37 -7.45 21.13 -8.95
CA LYS A 37 -7.52 21.68 -10.32
C LYS A 37 -6.32 21.24 -11.16
N LEU A 38 -5.11 21.31 -10.62
CA LEU A 38 -3.90 20.86 -11.31
C LEU A 38 -3.94 19.35 -11.62
N PHE A 39 -4.48 18.53 -10.71
CA PHE A 39 -4.72 17.11 -10.98
C PHE A 39 -5.76 16.89 -12.10
N SER A 40 -6.84 17.68 -12.14
CA SER A 40 -7.80 17.64 -13.25
C SER A 40 -7.13 18.00 -14.58
N GLN A 41 -6.33 19.07 -14.59
CA GLN A 41 -5.57 19.49 -15.78
C GLN A 41 -4.55 18.45 -16.24
N LEU A 42 -3.86 17.78 -15.29
CA LEU A 42 -2.96 16.68 -15.62
C LEU A 42 -3.73 15.53 -16.26
N LYS A 43 -4.91 15.18 -15.73
CA LYS A 43 -5.78 14.12 -16.28
C LYS A 43 -6.30 14.47 -17.68
N GLU A 44 -6.72 15.71 -17.90
CA GLU A 44 -7.14 16.23 -19.21
C GLU A 44 -6.00 16.21 -20.22
N LEU A 45 -4.82 16.72 -19.84
CA LEU A 45 -3.64 16.70 -20.70
C LEU A 45 -3.23 15.27 -21.04
N GLN A 46 -3.28 14.35 -20.08
CA GLN A 46 -3.03 12.93 -20.34
C GLN A 46 -4.07 12.34 -21.30
N ALA A 47 -5.34 12.74 -21.20
CA ALA A 47 -6.37 12.33 -22.16
C ALA A 47 -6.12 12.91 -23.57
N GLU A 48 -5.65 14.15 -23.68
CA GLU A 48 -5.31 14.79 -24.96
C GLU A 48 -4.07 14.18 -25.61
N ILE A 49 -3.02 13.91 -24.82
CA ILE A 49 -1.82 13.18 -25.28
C ILE A 49 -2.20 11.80 -25.82
N LYS A 50 -3.12 11.10 -25.13
CA LYS A 50 -3.68 9.81 -25.61
C LYS A 50 -4.40 9.95 -26.95
N GLN A 51 -5.21 11.00 -27.13
CA GLN A 51 -5.96 11.22 -28.37
C GLN A 51 -5.06 11.56 -29.56
N LYS A 52 -3.96 12.30 -29.33
CA LYS A 52 -3.07 12.80 -30.40
C LYS A 52 -1.90 11.88 -30.74
N ASN A 53 -1.55 10.93 -29.86
CA ASN A 53 -0.44 9.99 -30.08
C ASN A 53 -0.88 8.55 -29.82
N PRO A 54 -1.31 7.80 -30.85
CA PRO A 54 -1.72 6.39 -30.73
C PRO A 54 -0.60 5.45 -30.25
N HIS A 55 0.66 5.89 -30.27
CA HIS A 55 1.83 5.16 -29.75
C HIS A 55 2.21 5.53 -28.30
N TYR A 56 1.53 6.49 -27.67
CA TYR A 56 1.70 6.84 -26.24
C TYR A 56 0.96 5.85 -25.30
N THR A 57 0.58 4.69 -25.84
CA THR A 57 -0.45 3.76 -25.34
C THR A 57 0.07 2.58 -24.54
N ASN A 58 1.37 2.48 -24.26
CA ASN A 58 1.92 1.23 -23.72
C ASN A 58 1.56 0.93 -22.25
N PHE A 59 1.07 1.89 -21.47
CA PHE A 59 0.75 1.65 -20.04
C PHE A 59 -0.60 2.20 -19.56
N SER A 60 -1.30 3.00 -20.38
CA SER A 60 -2.54 3.68 -19.96
C SER A 60 -3.82 3.01 -20.44
N GLU A 61 -3.72 1.95 -21.24
CA GLU A 61 -4.82 1.08 -21.57
C GLU A 61 -4.62 -0.23 -20.81
N LEU A 62 -5.14 -0.29 -19.59
CA LEU A 62 -5.75 -1.55 -19.17
C LEU A 62 -6.89 -1.77 -20.16
N LYS A 63 -6.63 -2.52 -21.25
CA LYS A 63 -7.68 -2.95 -22.16
C LYS A 63 -8.78 -3.55 -21.31
N ALA A 64 -9.99 -3.00 -21.37
CA ALA A 64 -11.11 -3.58 -20.65
C ALA A 64 -11.26 -5.03 -21.10
N PHE A 65 -11.03 -5.98 -20.20
CA PHE A 65 -11.14 -7.39 -20.51
C PHE A 65 -12.61 -7.74 -20.64
N ASN A 66 -12.96 -8.44 -21.71
CA ASN A 66 -14.26 -9.09 -21.77
C ASN A 66 -14.26 -10.36 -20.92
N LEU A 67 -15.45 -10.82 -20.53
CA LEU A 67 -15.62 -11.98 -19.67
C LEU A 67 -14.87 -13.22 -20.19
N LYS A 68 -14.91 -13.48 -21.50
CA LYS A 68 -14.25 -14.64 -22.11
C LYS A 68 -12.73 -14.59 -21.88
N GLN A 69 -12.12 -13.41 -22.01
CA GLN A 69 -10.70 -13.25 -21.73
C GLN A 69 -10.38 -13.45 -20.24
N ILE A 70 -11.27 -13.05 -19.32
CA ILE A 70 -11.08 -13.34 -17.89
C ILE A 70 -11.12 -14.86 -17.65
N GLN A 71 -12.11 -15.55 -18.20
CA GLN A 71 -12.25 -17.00 -18.05
C GLN A 71 -11.09 -17.79 -18.68
N GLU A 72 -10.59 -17.37 -19.84
CA GLU A 72 -9.52 -18.09 -20.57
C GLU A 72 -8.11 -17.71 -20.12
N GLN A 73 -7.87 -16.44 -19.76
CA GLN A 73 -6.52 -15.91 -19.55
C GLN A 73 -6.19 -15.64 -18.10
N ILE A 74 -7.17 -15.62 -17.20
CA ILE A 74 -6.97 -15.33 -15.77
C ILE A 74 -7.22 -16.58 -14.93
N LEU A 75 -8.37 -17.24 -15.10
CA LEU A 75 -8.83 -18.32 -14.23
C LEU A 75 -8.34 -19.71 -14.65
N ASP A 76 -7.90 -20.49 -13.66
CA ASP A 76 -7.67 -21.93 -13.75
C ASP A 76 -8.85 -22.70 -13.08
N PRO A 77 -8.94 -24.04 -13.24
CA PRO A 77 -10.06 -24.82 -12.68
C PRO A 77 -10.23 -24.71 -11.16
N ASP A 78 -9.13 -24.43 -10.44
CA ASP A 78 -9.05 -24.38 -8.99
C ASP A 78 -9.17 -22.95 -8.44
N THR A 79 -9.50 -21.98 -9.28
CA THR A 79 -9.64 -20.57 -8.91
C THR A 79 -11.08 -20.08 -9.08
N VAL A 80 -11.56 -19.32 -8.09
CA VAL A 80 -12.82 -18.57 -8.14
C VAL A 80 -12.52 -17.09 -7.96
N LEU A 81 -13.04 -16.26 -8.85
CA LEU A 81 -12.96 -14.81 -8.73
C LEU A 81 -14.27 -14.26 -8.14
N LEU A 82 -14.13 -13.48 -7.08
CA LEU A 82 -15.21 -12.80 -6.37
C LEU A 82 -15.04 -11.30 -6.57
N GLU A 83 -15.90 -10.69 -7.38
CA GLU A 83 -15.90 -9.25 -7.65
C GLU A 83 -17.05 -8.58 -6.92
N TYR A 84 -16.74 -7.57 -6.11
CA TYR A 84 -17.71 -6.83 -5.32
C TYR A 84 -17.98 -5.45 -5.94
N SER A 85 -19.24 -5.02 -5.92
CA SER A 85 -19.62 -3.63 -6.20
C SER A 85 -20.61 -3.14 -5.14
N LEU A 86 -20.24 -2.10 -4.40
CA LEU A 86 -21.04 -1.54 -3.32
C LEU A 86 -21.91 -0.40 -3.81
N GLY A 87 -23.21 -0.66 -3.97
CA GLY A 87 -24.20 0.32 -4.42
C GLY A 87 -25.02 0.93 -3.29
N ASN A 88 -25.52 2.15 -3.48
CA ASN A 88 -26.24 2.90 -2.45
C ASN A 88 -27.54 2.22 -1.98
N GLU A 89 -28.29 1.62 -2.90
CA GLU A 89 -29.54 0.91 -2.62
C GLU A 89 -29.34 -0.60 -2.48
N GLN A 90 -28.44 -1.17 -3.27
CA GLN A 90 -28.13 -2.60 -3.30
C GLN A 90 -26.68 -2.77 -3.73
N SER A 91 -25.97 -3.71 -3.14
CA SER A 91 -24.63 -4.12 -3.59
C SER A 91 -24.70 -5.45 -4.33
N TYR A 92 -23.64 -5.79 -5.06
CA TYR A 92 -23.58 -7.01 -5.85
C TYR A 92 -22.26 -7.73 -5.65
N LEU A 93 -22.32 -9.05 -5.77
CA LEU A 93 -21.18 -9.95 -5.86
C LEU A 93 -21.31 -10.79 -7.13
N TRP A 94 -20.27 -10.78 -7.95
CA TRP A 94 -20.12 -11.71 -9.05
C TRP A 94 -19.12 -12.80 -8.67
N LEU A 95 -19.56 -14.05 -8.80
CA LEU A 95 -18.71 -15.22 -8.76
C LEU A 95 -18.40 -15.62 -10.20
N VAL A 96 -17.12 -15.65 -10.55
CA VAL A 96 -16.63 -16.00 -11.88
C VAL A 96 -15.72 -17.21 -11.77
N THR A 97 -16.04 -18.26 -12.50
CA THR A 97 -15.16 -19.41 -12.74
C THR A 97 -14.80 -19.47 -14.22
N GLN A 98 -13.95 -20.42 -14.61
CA GLN A 98 -13.61 -20.64 -16.01
C GLN A 98 -14.82 -20.93 -16.92
N THR A 99 -15.94 -21.41 -16.36
CA THR A 99 -17.11 -21.83 -17.14
C THR A 99 -18.39 -21.07 -16.81
N GLU A 100 -18.48 -20.43 -15.66
CA GLU A 100 -19.73 -19.81 -15.20
C GLU A 100 -19.53 -18.42 -14.61
N VAL A 101 -20.60 -17.64 -14.68
CA VAL A 101 -20.76 -16.38 -13.93
C VAL A 101 -22.08 -16.43 -13.19
N LYS A 102 -22.04 -16.23 -11.88
CA LYS A 102 -23.22 -16.08 -11.03
C LYS A 102 -23.21 -14.71 -10.38
N SER A 103 -24.37 -14.06 -10.33
CA SER A 103 -24.55 -12.76 -9.69
C SER A 103 -25.43 -12.90 -8.46
N PHE A 104 -25.03 -12.25 -7.37
CA PHE A 104 -25.69 -12.30 -6.09
C PHE A 104 -25.96 -10.89 -5.59
N SER A 105 -27.16 -10.65 -5.11
CA SER A 105 -27.52 -9.39 -4.45
C SER A 105 -27.02 -9.40 -3.00
N LEU A 106 -26.31 -8.33 -2.61
CA LEU A 106 -25.78 -8.11 -1.27
C LEU A 106 -26.44 -6.88 -0.62
N PRO A 107 -26.41 -6.74 0.72
CA PRO A 107 -26.94 -5.56 1.40
C PRO A 107 -26.39 -4.24 0.85
N LYS A 108 -27.11 -3.14 1.08
CA LYS A 108 -26.71 -1.81 0.60
C LYS A 108 -25.35 -1.38 1.16
N ARG A 109 -24.65 -0.53 0.42
CA ARG A 109 -23.29 -0.04 0.75
C ARG A 109 -23.15 0.45 2.18
N SER A 110 -24.11 1.22 2.69
CA SER A 110 -24.01 1.79 4.03
C SER A 110 -23.99 0.74 5.14
N GLU A 111 -24.68 -0.38 4.98
CA GLU A 111 -24.67 -1.49 5.95
C GLU A 111 -23.32 -2.21 5.91
N ILE A 112 -22.85 -2.57 4.71
CA ILE A 112 -21.56 -3.25 4.52
C ILE A 112 -20.39 -2.38 5.00
N GLU A 113 -20.35 -1.11 4.60
CA GLU A 113 -19.26 -0.21 5.00
C GLU A 113 -19.25 0.06 6.50
N SER A 114 -20.40 0.08 7.16
CA SER A 114 -20.45 0.27 8.62
C SER A 114 -19.83 -0.92 9.35
N LEU A 115 -20.17 -2.14 8.93
CA LEU A 115 -19.55 -3.37 9.45
C LEU A 115 -18.05 -3.43 9.15
N ALA A 116 -17.66 -3.10 7.92
CA ALA A 116 -16.26 -3.10 7.49
C ALA A 116 -15.41 -2.11 8.29
N LYS A 117 -15.87 -0.86 8.44
CA LYS A 117 -15.18 0.17 9.24
C LYS A 117 -15.07 -0.25 10.69
N TYR A 118 -16.16 -0.78 11.27
CA TYR A 118 -16.13 -1.20 12.65
C TYR A 118 -15.19 -2.38 12.89
N LEU A 119 -15.17 -3.36 11.98
CA LEU A 119 -14.21 -4.47 12.02
C LEU A 119 -12.77 -3.96 11.92
N GLN A 120 -12.50 -2.99 11.06
CA GLN A 120 -11.19 -2.36 10.92
C GLN A 120 -10.71 -1.72 12.24
N GLU A 121 -11.60 -1.00 12.93
CA GLU A 121 -11.31 -0.40 14.23
C GLU A 121 -11.03 -1.49 15.29
N LEU A 122 -11.76 -2.60 15.28
CA LEU A 122 -11.53 -3.73 16.19
C LEU A 122 -10.17 -4.40 15.93
N ILE A 123 -9.79 -4.61 14.66
CA ILE A 123 -8.47 -5.17 14.29
C ILE A 123 -7.34 -4.24 14.73
N THR A 124 -7.57 -2.93 14.69
CA THR A 124 -6.58 -1.91 15.05
C THR A 124 -6.74 -1.36 16.48
N ALA A 125 -7.57 -2.02 17.30
CA ALA A 125 -7.96 -1.56 18.64
C ALA A 125 -6.77 -1.21 19.53
N ARG A 126 -5.73 -2.04 19.54
CA ARG A 126 -4.51 -1.78 20.33
C ARG A 126 -3.88 -0.43 19.98
N ASN A 127 -3.85 -0.08 18.69
CA ASN A 127 -3.25 1.16 18.20
C ASN A 127 -4.15 2.37 18.47
N LEU A 128 -5.47 2.22 18.36
CA LEU A 128 -6.44 3.27 18.66
C LEU A 128 -6.45 3.60 20.16
N LEU A 129 -6.49 2.58 21.01
CA LEU A 129 -6.52 2.76 22.47
C LEU A 129 -5.21 3.34 23.01
N ALA A 130 -4.05 3.00 22.42
CA ALA A 130 -2.78 3.63 22.76
C ALA A 130 -2.76 5.15 22.51
N LYS A 131 -3.66 5.65 21.64
CA LYS A 131 -3.84 7.08 21.35
C LYS A 131 -4.96 7.73 22.17
N GLY A 132 -5.65 6.96 23.01
CA GLY A 132 -6.86 7.42 23.71
C GLY A 132 -8.07 7.60 22.78
N GLU A 133 -8.06 6.98 21.60
CA GLU A 133 -9.18 7.00 20.66
C GLU A 133 -10.26 5.97 21.04
N ASN A 134 -11.50 6.27 20.66
CA ASN A 134 -12.66 5.41 20.88
C ASN A 134 -12.79 4.38 19.75
N ILE A 135 -13.45 3.26 20.03
CA ILE A 135 -13.76 2.19 19.06
C ILE A 135 -15.28 2.17 18.86
N GLY A 136 -15.76 2.25 17.62
CA GLY A 136 -17.17 2.37 17.28
C GLY A 136 -17.82 3.64 17.85
N GLY A 137 -17.04 4.71 18.01
CA GLY A 137 -17.51 5.96 18.62
C GLY A 137 -17.75 5.91 20.12
N ARG A 138 -17.33 4.84 20.82
CA ARG A 138 -17.50 4.67 22.27
C ARG A 138 -16.20 4.25 22.97
N PRO A 139 -16.04 4.59 24.26
CA PRO A 139 -14.91 4.08 25.05
C PRO A 139 -15.02 2.56 25.17
N MET A 140 -13.93 1.86 24.88
CA MET A 140 -13.87 0.41 24.88
C MET A 140 -12.52 -0.06 25.43
N THR A 141 -12.49 -1.19 26.15
CA THR A 141 -11.23 -1.82 26.57
C THR A 141 -10.72 -2.77 25.48
N LEU A 142 -9.44 -3.13 25.52
CA LEU A 142 -8.88 -4.10 24.58
C LEU A 142 -9.57 -5.47 24.69
N GLU A 143 -9.97 -5.87 25.90
CA GLU A 143 -10.71 -7.11 26.14
C GLU A 143 -12.11 -7.07 25.52
N SER A 144 -12.85 -5.97 25.69
CA SER A 144 -14.15 -5.80 25.05
C SER A 144 -14.05 -5.80 23.52
N ALA A 145 -13.02 -5.15 22.96
CA ALA A 145 -12.76 -5.17 21.52
C ALA A 145 -12.47 -6.61 21.02
N ALA A 146 -11.65 -7.36 21.75
CA ALA A 146 -11.36 -8.77 21.42
C ALA A 146 -12.62 -9.66 21.46
N ASN A 147 -13.53 -9.42 22.41
CA ASN A 147 -14.78 -10.16 22.53
C ASN A 147 -15.82 -9.79 21.46
N GLU A 148 -15.77 -8.56 20.92
CA GLU A 148 -16.66 -8.11 19.85
C GLU A 148 -16.17 -8.47 18.45
N TYR A 149 -14.86 -8.51 18.24
CA TYR A 149 -14.24 -8.89 16.96
C TYR A 149 -14.87 -10.11 16.28
N PRO A 150 -15.00 -11.30 16.91
CA PRO A 150 -15.54 -12.48 16.24
C PRO A 150 -17.01 -12.31 15.82
N LYS A 151 -17.79 -11.51 16.55
CA LYS A 151 -19.22 -11.25 16.23
C LYS A 151 -19.33 -10.41 14.96
N VAL A 152 -18.61 -9.30 14.92
CA VAL A 152 -18.61 -8.38 13.77
C VAL A 152 -17.99 -9.04 12.54
N ALA A 153 -16.93 -9.83 12.72
CA ALA A 153 -16.32 -10.61 11.65
C ALA A 153 -17.31 -11.63 11.04
N ASN A 154 -18.11 -12.30 11.88
CA ASN A 154 -19.13 -13.25 11.44
C ASN A 154 -20.30 -12.54 10.72
N GLU A 155 -20.75 -11.39 11.21
CA GLU A 155 -21.79 -10.60 10.54
C GLU A 155 -21.33 -10.14 9.16
N LEU A 156 -20.09 -9.62 9.07
CA LEU A 156 -19.52 -9.19 7.79
C LEU A 156 -19.31 -10.38 6.85
N SER A 157 -18.79 -11.52 7.34
CA SER A 157 -18.63 -12.73 6.55
C SER A 157 -19.97 -13.21 5.99
N LYS A 158 -21.02 -13.26 6.82
CA LYS A 158 -22.37 -13.64 6.37
C LYS A 158 -22.90 -12.70 5.29
N ALA A 159 -22.74 -11.39 5.48
CA ALA A 159 -23.18 -10.40 4.52
C ALA A 159 -22.47 -10.52 3.16
N LEU A 160 -21.20 -10.94 3.14
CA LEU A 160 -20.37 -10.97 1.93
C LEU A 160 -20.25 -12.34 1.26
N LEU A 161 -20.32 -13.43 2.02
CA LEU A 161 -19.89 -14.77 1.58
C LEU A 161 -20.97 -15.84 1.70
N SER A 162 -21.98 -15.68 2.56
CA SER A 162 -23.09 -16.65 2.64
C SER A 162 -23.78 -16.91 1.30
N PRO A 163 -24.01 -15.91 0.41
CA PRO A 163 -24.62 -16.17 -0.89
C PRO A 163 -23.81 -17.12 -1.79
N VAL A 164 -22.49 -17.20 -1.61
CA VAL A 164 -21.56 -18.01 -2.42
C VAL A 164 -20.97 -19.20 -1.67
N ALA A 165 -21.33 -19.40 -0.39
CA ALA A 165 -20.64 -20.33 0.51
C ALA A 165 -20.61 -21.79 0.02
N GLN A 166 -21.63 -22.22 -0.73
CA GLN A 166 -21.69 -23.57 -1.29
C GLN A 166 -20.80 -23.76 -2.52
N GLU A 167 -20.37 -22.66 -3.16
CA GLU A 167 -19.62 -22.65 -4.41
C GLU A 167 -18.10 -22.53 -4.18
N LEU A 168 -17.66 -22.13 -2.97
CA LEU A 168 -16.25 -21.86 -2.67
C LEU A 168 -15.38 -23.13 -2.63
N GLY A 169 -15.93 -24.26 -2.16
CA GLY A 169 -15.20 -25.52 -2.04
C GLY A 169 -13.89 -25.37 -1.24
N LYS A 170 -12.76 -25.84 -1.81
CA LYS A 170 -11.40 -25.58 -1.31
C LYS A 170 -10.54 -24.87 -2.37
N LYS A 171 -11.18 -23.98 -3.13
CA LYS A 171 -10.56 -23.29 -4.27
C LYS A 171 -9.75 -22.07 -3.80
N ARG A 172 -8.82 -21.63 -4.65
CA ARG A 172 -8.19 -20.31 -4.53
C ARG A 172 -9.23 -19.23 -4.77
N LEU A 173 -9.31 -18.28 -3.85
CA LEU A 173 -10.23 -17.14 -3.93
C LEU A 173 -9.47 -15.90 -4.37
N VAL A 174 -9.79 -15.41 -5.56
CA VAL A 174 -9.33 -14.12 -6.07
C VAL A 174 -10.39 -13.07 -5.74
N ILE A 175 -10.07 -12.15 -4.83
CA ILE A 175 -11.00 -11.14 -4.34
C ILE A 175 -10.73 -9.80 -5.02
N ILE A 176 -11.77 -9.19 -5.61
CA ILE A 176 -11.73 -7.81 -6.10
C ILE A 176 -12.67 -6.98 -5.21
N PRO A 177 -12.14 -6.32 -4.17
CA PRO A 177 -12.95 -5.57 -3.20
C PRO A 177 -13.27 -4.15 -3.67
N ASP A 178 -14.45 -3.65 -3.29
CA ASP A 178 -14.87 -2.28 -3.51
C ASP A 178 -15.02 -1.50 -2.18
N GLY A 179 -14.82 -0.18 -2.24
CA GLY A 179 -15.03 0.73 -1.13
C GLY A 179 -14.23 0.35 0.13
N ALA A 180 -14.93 0.21 1.26
CA ALA A 180 -14.33 -0.14 2.54
C ALA A 180 -13.80 -1.58 2.61
N LEU A 181 -14.23 -2.47 1.70
CA LEU A 181 -13.78 -3.87 1.68
C LEU A 181 -12.29 -4.00 1.34
N GLN A 182 -11.69 -2.97 0.72
CA GLN A 182 -10.27 -2.93 0.42
C GLN A 182 -9.38 -2.94 1.66
N TYR A 183 -9.94 -2.61 2.82
CA TYR A 183 -9.24 -2.64 4.12
C TYR A 183 -9.51 -3.93 4.90
N ILE A 184 -10.31 -4.85 4.38
CA ILE A 184 -10.72 -6.03 5.11
C ILE A 184 -9.78 -7.18 4.78
N PRO A 185 -9.12 -7.78 5.79
CA PRO A 185 -8.35 -9.00 5.58
C PRO A 185 -9.33 -10.17 5.39
N PHE A 186 -9.73 -10.44 4.15
CA PHE A 186 -10.63 -11.57 3.81
C PHE A 186 -10.10 -12.90 4.37
N ASN A 187 -8.78 -13.06 4.43
CA ASN A 187 -8.12 -14.21 5.04
C ASN A 187 -8.47 -14.44 6.52
N ALA A 188 -8.86 -13.40 7.26
CA ALA A 188 -9.27 -13.48 8.66
C ALA A 188 -10.79 -13.50 8.85
N LEU A 189 -11.59 -13.38 7.78
CA LEU A 189 -13.03 -13.53 7.90
C LEU A 189 -13.36 -15.00 8.18
N PRO A 190 -14.32 -15.29 9.06
CA PRO A 190 -14.71 -16.65 9.37
C PRO A 190 -15.41 -17.29 8.17
N GLU A 191 -15.26 -18.60 8.05
CA GLU A 191 -15.96 -19.41 7.04
C GLU A 191 -17.49 -19.30 7.25
N PRO A 192 -18.27 -18.86 6.26
CA PRO A 192 -19.71 -18.61 6.42
C PRO A 192 -20.53 -19.84 6.86
N ASN A 193 -20.02 -21.06 6.60
CA ASN A 193 -20.68 -22.33 6.95
C ASN A 193 -20.25 -22.90 8.32
N LYS A 194 -19.29 -22.28 9.02
CA LYS A 194 -18.80 -22.75 10.33
C LYS A 194 -19.09 -21.71 11.41
N THR A 195 -20.32 -21.76 11.94
CA THR A 195 -20.79 -20.79 12.95
C THR A 195 -20.36 -21.12 14.37
N ASP A 196 -20.11 -22.39 14.67
CA ASP A 196 -19.94 -22.86 16.06
C ASP A 196 -18.48 -22.77 16.54
N ASN A 197 -17.53 -22.77 15.59
CA ASN A 197 -16.11 -22.57 15.86
C ASN A 197 -15.54 -21.58 14.84
N TYR A 198 -14.92 -20.50 15.32
CA TYR A 198 -14.22 -19.56 14.46
C TYR A 198 -13.14 -20.30 13.67
N GLN A 199 -13.32 -20.37 12.36
CA GLN A 199 -12.32 -20.85 11.43
C GLN A 199 -12.15 -19.78 10.33
N PRO A 200 -10.98 -19.15 10.20
CA PRO A 200 -10.75 -18.16 9.16
C PRO A 200 -10.69 -18.81 7.78
N LEU A 201 -11.11 -18.09 6.74
CA LEU A 201 -11.08 -18.53 5.34
C LEU A 201 -9.70 -19.08 4.93
N LEU A 202 -8.61 -18.49 5.43
CA LEU A 202 -7.23 -18.88 5.11
C LEU A 202 -6.92 -20.37 5.37
N VAL A 203 -7.67 -21.04 6.26
CA VAL A 203 -7.42 -22.44 6.59
C VAL A 203 -7.74 -23.38 5.42
N GLU A 204 -8.77 -23.05 4.63
CA GLU A 204 -9.24 -23.91 3.53
C GLU A 204 -8.99 -23.29 2.15
N HIS A 205 -8.64 -22.00 2.11
CA HIS A 205 -8.51 -21.22 0.89
C HIS A 205 -7.17 -20.50 0.80
N GLU A 206 -6.54 -20.60 -0.37
CA GLU A 206 -5.54 -19.61 -0.80
C GLU A 206 -6.30 -18.35 -1.22
N ILE A 207 -5.93 -17.18 -0.68
CA ILE A 207 -6.67 -15.93 -0.92
C ILE A 207 -5.73 -14.89 -1.51
N VAL A 208 -6.13 -14.33 -2.65
CA VAL A 208 -5.37 -13.32 -3.39
C VAL A 208 -6.28 -12.12 -3.62
N SER A 209 -5.88 -10.94 -3.17
CA SER A 209 -6.62 -9.70 -3.44
C SER A 209 -6.06 -8.98 -4.66
N LEU A 210 -6.94 -8.52 -5.55
CA LEU A 210 -6.58 -7.74 -6.73
C LEU A 210 -7.34 -6.41 -6.77
N PRO A 211 -6.74 -5.36 -7.34
CA PRO A 211 -7.46 -4.10 -7.54
C PRO A 211 -8.43 -4.18 -8.73
N SER A 212 -8.18 -5.07 -9.69
CA SER A 212 -9.09 -5.36 -10.81
C SER A 212 -8.72 -6.69 -11.47
N ALA A 213 -9.67 -7.30 -12.21
CA ALA A 213 -9.41 -8.52 -12.97
C ALA A 213 -8.30 -8.31 -14.02
N ALA A 214 -8.27 -7.14 -14.67
CA ALA A 214 -7.28 -6.82 -15.71
C ALA A 214 -5.83 -6.86 -15.20
N THR A 215 -5.59 -6.64 -13.90
CA THR A 215 -4.24 -6.60 -13.30
C THR A 215 -3.43 -7.86 -13.58
N ILE A 216 -4.03 -9.06 -13.45
CA ILE A 216 -3.31 -10.33 -13.68
C ILE A 216 -2.78 -10.42 -15.11
N SER A 217 -3.55 -9.94 -16.09
CA SER A 217 -3.16 -10.04 -17.48
C SER A 217 -1.92 -9.21 -17.79
N VAL A 218 -1.87 -7.96 -17.27
CA VAL A 218 -0.73 -7.07 -17.42
C VAL A 218 0.49 -7.67 -16.74
N LEU A 219 0.33 -8.14 -15.50
CA LEU A 219 1.41 -8.81 -14.78
C LEU A 219 1.93 -10.05 -15.53
N ARG A 220 1.04 -10.88 -16.10
CA ARG A 220 1.44 -12.06 -16.89
C ARG A 220 2.11 -11.67 -18.21
N GLN A 221 1.66 -10.60 -18.86
CA GLN A 221 2.27 -10.09 -20.09
C GLN A 221 3.68 -9.56 -19.81
N GLU A 222 3.83 -8.65 -18.85
CA GLU A 222 5.12 -8.13 -18.42
C GLU A 222 6.05 -9.25 -17.95
N TYR A 223 5.48 -10.26 -17.28
CA TYR A 223 6.24 -11.43 -16.84
C TYR A 223 6.87 -12.17 -18.02
N ARG A 224 6.11 -12.34 -19.12
CA ARG A 224 6.56 -13.02 -20.35
C ARG A 224 7.54 -12.16 -21.14
N GLU A 225 7.28 -10.87 -21.28
CA GLU A 225 8.12 -9.94 -22.05
C GLU A 225 9.51 -9.77 -21.41
N ASN A 226 9.60 -9.82 -20.08
CA ASN A 226 10.86 -9.66 -19.35
C ASN A 226 11.60 -10.98 -19.06
N LYS A 227 11.21 -12.10 -19.69
CA LYS A 227 11.73 -13.43 -19.36
C LYS A 227 13.26 -13.54 -19.52
N GLU A 228 13.83 -13.03 -20.61
CA GLU A 228 15.28 -13.11 -20.87
C GLU A 228 16.11 -12.28 -19.88
N ASN A 229 15.60 -11.11 -19.46
CA ASN A 229 16.25 -10.27 -18.45
C ASN A 229 16.24 -10.96 -17.07
N LYS A 230 15.18 -11.73 -16.77
CA LYS A 230 15.06 -12.46 -15.49
C LYS A 230 16.01 -13.64 -15.38
N GLU A 231 16.26 -14.36 -16.47
CA GLU A 231 17.22 -15.48 -16.46
C GLU A 231 18.65 -15.02 -16.12
N LYS A 232 18.94 -13.73 -16.29
CA LYS A 232 20.21 -13.10 -15.93
C LYS A 232 20.16 -12.31 -14.61
N ALA A 233 18.97 -12.12 -14.05
CA ALA A 233 18.78 -11.35 -12.83
C ALA A 233 19.18 -12.18 -11.60
N LYS A 234 19.78 -11.50 -10.62
CA LYS A 234 20.10 -12.07 -9.31
C LYS A 234 18.82 -12.35 -8.52
N THR A 235 18.91 -13.20 -7.51
CA THR A 235 17.73 -13.68 -6.78
C THR A 235 17.05 -12.57 -5.98
N VAL A 236 17.76 -11.91 -5.05
CA VAL A 236 17.12 -10.98 -4.11
C VAL A 236 17.95 -9.76 -3.78
N MET A 237 17.28 -8.62 -3.66
CA MET A 237 17.82 -7.40 -3.07
C MET A 237 17.04 -7.02 -1.81
N PHE A 238 17.74 -6.85 -0.71
CA PHE A 238 17.20 -6.36 0.55
C PHE A 238 17.46 -4.85 0.70
N ILE A 239 16.43 -4.08 1.04
CA ILE A 239 16.52 -2.65 1.33
C ILE A 239 15.97 -2.41 2.72
N ALA A 240 16.83 -2.00 3.65
CA ALA A 240 16.49 -2.15 5.04
C ALA A 240 17.30 -1.33 6.03
N ASP A 241 16.75 -1.20 7.24
CA ASP A 241 17.29 -0.39 8.33
C ASP A 241 17.79 0.99 7.84
N PRO A 242 16.97 1.79 7.14
CA PRO A 242 17.42 3.07 6.64
C PRO A 242 17.75 4.06 7.77
N VAL A 243 18.57 5.06 7.44
CA VAL A 243 18.96 6.13 8.38
C VAL A 243 18.08 7.34 8.13
N PHE A 244 17.22 7.65 9.10
CA PHE A 244 16.23 8.72 8.98
C PHE A 244 16.72 10.07 9.51
N SER A 245 17.84 10.09 10.24
CA SER A 245 18.27 11.24 11.03
C SER A 245 19.76 11.56 10.87
N PRO A 246 20.13 12.85 10.77
CA PRO A 246 21.52 13.30 10.76
C PRO A 246 22.22 13.20 12.12
N ILE A 247 21.46 12.96 13.19
CA ILE A 247 21.96 12.74 14.55
C ILE A 247 21.93 11.26 14.95
N ASP A 248 21.69 10.36 13.99
CA ASP A 248 21.79 8.92 14.22
C ASP A 248 23.22 8.56 14.66
N SER A 249 23.31 7.64 15.63
CA SER A 249 24.57 7.06 16.12
C SER A 249 25.54 6.58 15.03
N ARG A 250 25.02 6.21 13.85
CA ARG A 250 25.79 5.69 12.71
C ARG A 250 26.49 6.79 11.88
N VAL A 251 26.13 8.06 12.05
CA VAL A 251 26.69 9.18 11.27
C VAL A 251 28.09 9.52 11.76
N LYS A 252 29.07 9.62 10.84
CA LYS A 252 30.50 9.79 11.19
C LYS A 252 30.86 11.16 11.76
N ASN A 253 30.05 12.19 11.53
CA ASN A 253 30.36 13.58 11.89
C ASN A 253 29.27 14.19 12.78
N GLN A 254 29.43 14.06 14.09
CA GLN A 254 28.48 14.48 15.15
C GLN A 254 28.96 15.69 15.96
N SER A 255 29.58 16.69 15.32
CA SER A 255 29.90 17.93 16.05
C SER A 255 28.60 18.62 16.50
N LEU A 256 28.54 19.05 17.78
CA LEU A 256 27.35 19.67 18.40
C LEU A 256 26.83 20.87 17.61
N GLN A 257 27.71 21.73 17.10
CA GLN A 257 27.34 22.90 16.28
C GLN A 257 26.73 22.51 14.93
N THR A 258 27.07 21.33 14.41
CA THR A 258 26.54 20.82 13.15
C THR A 258 25.20 20.11 13.37
N MET A 259 24.91 19.62 14.58
CA MET A 259 23.67 18.91 14.91
C MET A 259 22.45 19.82 14.93
N ASP A 260 22.50 20.98 15.60
CA ASP A 260 21.36 21.90 15.69
C ASP A 260 20.94 22.41 14.31
N LYS A 261 21.92 22.76 13.48
CA LYS A 261 21.68 23.18 12.09
C LYS A 261 21.04 22.07 11.26
N ARG A 262 21.54 20.83 11.38
CA ARG A 262 21.00 19.68 10.64
C ARG A 262 19.62 19.26 11.12
N LEU A 263 19.31 19.42 12.40
CA LEU A 263 17.97 19.17 12.91
C LEU A 263 16.98 20.17 12.31
N ALA A 264 17.30 21.46 12.30
CA ALA A 264 16.46 22.48 11.66
C ALA A 264 16.26 22.22 10.15
N GLU A 265 17.32 21.83 9.44
CA GLU A 265 17.24 21.45 8.01
C GLU A 265 16.39 20.19 7.79
N LEU A 266 16.46 19.21 8.71
CA LEU A 266 15.64 17.98 8.69
C LEU A 266 14.15 18.32 8.88
N GLU A 267 13.86 19.23 9.80
CA GLU A 267 12.50 19.70 10.06
C GLU A 267 11.87 20.33 8.83
N GLU A 268 12.62 21.14 8.08
CA GLU A 268 12.12 21.76 6.84
C GLU A 268 12.03 20.77 5.67
N SER A 269 13.04 19.90 5.51
CA SER A 269 13.17 19.02 4.33
C SER A 269 12.18 17.84 4.32
N ASN A 270 11.82 17.32 5.50
CA ASN A 270 10.97 16.13 5.64
C ASN A 270 9.51 16.42 5.97
N LEU A 271 9.04 17.62 5.62
CA LEU A 271 7.69 18.10 5.91
C LEU A 271 6.57 17.17 5.40
N LEU A 272 6.75 16.63 4.19
CA LEU A 272 5.84 15.68 3.56
C LEU A 272 5.71 14.38 4.36
N ILE A 273 6.85 13.83 4.77
CA ILE A 273 6.95 12.62 5.57
C ILE A 273 6.29 12.86 6.94
N LYS A 274 6.57 14.00 7.59
CA LYS A 274 5.96 14.37 8.87
C LYS A 274 4.44 14.47 8.78
N LYS A 275 3.92 15.14 7.75
CA LYS A 275 2.46 15.25 7.53
C LYS A 275 1.85 13.88 7.29
N SER A 276 2.41 13.10 6.39
CA SER A 276 1.92 11.75 6.09
C SER A 276 1.93 10.86 7.34
N ALA A 277 3.05 10.82 8.08
CA ALA A 277 3.16 10.11 9.35
C ALA A 277 2.13 10.60 10.39
N LYS A 278 1.95 11.92 10.55
CA LYS A 278 0.96 12.51 11.47
C LYS A 278 -0.48 12.12 11.11
N GLU A 279 -0.84 12.17 9.83
CA GLU A 279 -2.19 11.82 9.36
C GLU A 279 -2.48 10.33 9.51
N ILE A 280 -1.45 9.48 9.36
CA ILE A 280 -1.56 8.07 9.67
C ILE A 280 -1.24 7.78 11.16
N GLY A 281 -1.08 8.80 12.00
CA GLY A 281 -0.87 8.69 13.43
C GLY A 281 0.33 7.82 13.81
N LEU A 282 1.37 7.82 12.99
CA LEU A 282 2.69 7.30 13.31
C LEU A 282 3.42 8.31 14.19
N PRO A 283 3.83 7.93 15.42
CA PRO A 283 4.58 8.82 16.29
C PRO A 283 5.97 9.05 15.70
N LEU A 284 6.24 10.28 15.31
CA LEU A 284 7.60 10.72 14.99
C LEU A 284 8.23 11.30 16.25
N THR A 285 9.45 10.87 16.53
CA THR A 285 10.26 11.49 17.57
C THR A 285 10.87 12.79 17.04
N ASN A 286 11.40 13.63 17.93
CA ASN A 286 12.19 14.81 17.53
C ASN A 286 13.42 14.42 16.67
N GLN A 287 13.81 13.14 16.67
CA GLN A 287 14.91 12.60 15.87
C GLN A 287 14.45 11.95 14.56
N GLY A 288 13.14 11.96 14.25
CA GLY A 288 12.54 11.27 13.10
C GLY A 288 11.87 9.95 13.46
N PHE A 289 11.84 9.02 12.52
CA PHE A 289 11.32 7.67 12.78
C PHE A 289 12.22 6.90 13.75
N PRO A 290 11.65 6.05 14.62
CA PRO A 290 12.45 5.20 15.48
C PRO A 290 13.31 4.23 14.68
N LYS A 291 14.47 3.85 15.23
CA LYS A 291 15.36 2.88 14.62
C LYS A 291 14.75 1.47 14.69
N PHE A 292 14.89 0.71 13.61
CA PHE A 292 14.55 -0.71 13.59
C PHE A 292 15.65 -1.53 14.26
N ASN A 293 15.39 -2.11 15.43
CA ASN A 293 16.35 -2.98 16.11
C ASN A 293 16.29 -4.45 15.63
N VAL A 294 15.23 -4.86 14.92
CA VAL A 294 14.94 -6.28 14.59
C VAL A 294 15.24 -6.62 13.11
N VAL A 295 15.26 -5.62 12.23
CA VAL A 295 15.37 -5.79 10.78
C VAL A 295 16.71 -6.42 10.34
N SER A 296 17.78 -6.24 11.12
CA SER A 296 19.08 -6.86 10.85
C SER A 296 19.04 -8.39 10.96
N ASP A 297 18.22 -8.94 11.86
CA ASP A 297 18.18 -10.38 12.12
C ASP A 297 17.35 -11.12 11.06
N GLU A 298 16.28 -10.50 10.57
CA GLU A 298 15.46 -11.01 9.46
C GLU A 298 16.32 -11.19 8.20
N ILE A 299 17.04 -10.13 7.80
CA ILE A 299 17.83 -10.14 6.56
C ILE A 299 18.99 -11.09 6.67
N LYS A 300 19.65 -11.13 7.84
CA LYS A 300 20.75 -12.07 8.08
C LYS A 300 20.28 -13.50 7.83
N GLN A 301 19.16 -13.91 8.44
CA GLN A 301 18.63 -15.27 8.29
C GLN A 301 18.26 -15.62 6.86
N ILE A 302 17.59 -14.71 6.13
CA ILE A 302 17.21 -14.99 4.73
C ILE A 302 18.45 -15.00 3.83
N SER A 303 19.41 -14.11 4.07
CA SER A 303 20.64 -14.03 3.27
C SER A 303 21.53 -15.25 3.40
N GLU A 304 21.51 -15.92 4.55
CA GLU A 304 22.25 -17.17 4.79
C GLU A 304 21.71 -18.36 3.97
N LEU A 305 20.49 -18.27 3.45
CA LEU A 305 19.89 -19.29 2.59
C LEU A 305 20.31 -19.17 1.12
N LEU A 306 21.02 -18.11 0.74
CA LEU A 306 21.38 -17.78 -0.64
C LEU A 306 22.89 -17.58 -0.80
N SER A 307 23.41 -17.82 -2.01
CA SER A 307 24.81 -17.50 -2.29
C SER A 307 25.07 -15.99 -2.27
N ALA A 308 26.29 -15.58 -1.95
CA ALA A 308 26.67 -14.17 -1.85
C ALA A 308 26.55 -13.40 -3.18
N GLU A 309 26.56 -14.11 -4.32
CA GLU A 309 26.41 -13.51 -5.65
C GLU A 309 24.94 -13.25 -6.02
N GLU A 310 24.03 -14.00 -5.41
CA GLU A 310 22.59 -13.96 -5.67
C GLU A 310 21.83 -13.01 -4.74
N ASN A 311 22.45 -12.58 -3.64
CA ASN A 311 21.84 -11.67 -2.69
C ASN A 311 22.61 -10.34 -2.59
N LYS A 312 21.86 -9.24 -2.55
CA LYS A 312 22.41 -7.89 -2.33
C LYS A 312 21.73 -7.26 -1.13
N GLN A 313 22.54 -6.76 -0.19
CA GLN A 313 22.04 -6.08 0.99
C GLN A 313 22.34 -4.58 0.89
N MET A 314 21.28 -3.77 0.83
CA MET A 314 21.31 -2.32 0.94
C MET A 314 20.83 -1.94 2.34
N LEU A 315 21.77 -1.84 3.28
CA LEU A 315 21.48 -1.54 4.69
C LEU A 315 21.88 -0.10 5.04
N SER A 316 21.25 0.48 6.08
CA SER A 316 21.64 1.78 6.61
C SER A 316 21.70 2.84 5.49
N PHE A 317 22.79 3.60 5.38
CA PHE A 317 22.97 4.65 4.37
C PHE A 317 22.81 4.15 2.93
N ASN A 318 23.10 2.87 2.67
CA ASN A 318 22.95 2.27 1.35
C ASN A 318 21.51 1.95 0.98
N ALA A 319 20.60 1.86 1.95
CA ALA A 319 19.15 1.76 1.74
C ALA A 319 18.58 3.10 1.24
N SER A 320 19.09 3.62 0.12
CA SER A 320 18.76 4.94 -0.42
C SER A 320 18.03 4.84 -1.76
N LEU A 321 17.24 5.88 -2.08
CA LEU A 321 16.53 5.95 -3.36
C LEU A 321 17.50 5.94 -4.56
N SER A 322 18.66 6.58 -4.42
CA SER A 322 19.72 6.60 -5.45
C SER A 322 20.23 5.20 -5.78
N ASN A 323 20.46 4.37 -4.75
CA ASN A 323 20.93 3.01 -4.95
C ASN A 323 19.82 2.09 -5.48
N LEU A 324 18.59 2.23 -4.97
CA LEU A 324 17.43 1.50 -5.50
C LEU A 324 17.28 1.72 -7.01
N ASN A 325 17.36 2.97 -7.47
CA ASN A 325 17.23 3.29 -8.90
C ASN A 325 18.33 2.70 -9.78
N LYS A 326 19.54 2.50 -9.24
CA LYS A 326 20.68 1.97 -10.00
C LYS A 326 20.64 0.45 -10.15
N GLU A 327 20.16 -0.25 -9.13
CA GLU A 327 20.37 -1.70 -8.99
C GLU A 327 19.09 -2.52 -9.14
N SER A 328 17.91 -1.91 -8.92
CA SER A 328 16.63 -2.65 -8.82
C SER A 328 16.25 -3.45 -10.06
N SER A 329 16.72 -3.08 -11.25
CA SER A 329 16.46 -3.80 -12.49
C SER A 329 17.17 -5.16 -12.60
N SER A 330 18.12 -5.43 -11.71
CA SER A 330 18.97 -6.63 -11.77
C SER A 330 18.55 -7.75 -10.81
N TYR A 331 17.40 -7.62 -10.12
CA TYR A 331 16.96 -8.58 -9.11
C TYR A 331 15.53 -9.06 -9.34
N ARG A 332 15.28 -10.34 -9.09
CA ARG A 332 13.96 -10.97 -9.22
C ARG A 332 13.06 -10.67 -8.03
N VAL A 333 13.62 -10.57 -6.84
CA VAL A 333 12.89 -10.27 -5.60
C VAL A 333 13.46 -9.00 -4.98
N ILE A 334 12.59 -8.08 -4.56
CA ILE A 334 12.98 -6.93 -3.73
C ILE A 334 12.25 -7.02 -2.40
N HIS A 335 13.01 -7.07 -1.32
CA HIS A 335 12.50 -7.05 0.04
C HIS A 335 12.77 -5.69 0.68
N PHE A 336 11.72 -4.93 0.96
CA PHE A 336 11.79 -3.70 1.73
C PHE A 336 11.46 -4.00 3.19
N ALA A 337 12.39 -3.67 4.10
CA ALA A 337 12.16 -3.69 5.53
C ALA A 337 12.34 -2.27 6.10
N THR A 338 11.30 -1.44 5.94
CA THR A 338 11.36 -0.01 6.25
C THR A 338 10.01 0.56 6.73
N TYR A 339 9.84 1.87 6.83
CA TYR A 339 8.54 2.50 7.05
C TYR A 339 7.79 2.67 5.73
N GLY A 340 6.56 2.18 5.69
CA GLY A 340 5.59 2.46 4.64
C GLY A 340 4.51 3.38 5.17
N LEU A 341 4.27 4.48 4.47
CA LEU A 341 3.22 5.42 4.77
C LEU A 341 2.07 5.17 3.79
N ALA A 342 0.92 4.76 4.30
CA ALA A 342 -0.29 4.50 3.51
C ALA A 342 -1.40 5.45 3.93
N ASN A 343 -1.57 6.53 3.18
CA ASN A 343 -2.52 7.59 3.48
C ASN A 343 -3.75 7.45 2.59
N SER A 344 -4.88 7.10 3.20
CA SER A 344 -6.12 6.86 2.48
C SER A 344 -6.87 8.11 2.03
N GLN A 345 -6.66 9.24 2.74
CA GLN A 345 -7.29 10.53 2.44
C GLN A 345 -6.50 11.28 1.36
N HIS A 346 -5.18 11.19 1.44
CA HIS A 346 -4.23 11.82 0.52
C HIS A 346 -3.28 10.75 -0.05
N PRO A 347 -3.73 9.95 -1.04
CA PRO A 347 -2.92 8.87 -1.63
C PRO A 347 -1.55 9.35 -2.13
N GLU A 348 -1.45 10.60 -2.59
CA GLU A 348 -0.21 11.26 -3.02
C GLU A 348 0.85 11.39 -1.92
N LEU A 349 0.43 11.33 -0.65
CA LEU A 349 1.30 11.32 0.53
C LEU A 349 1.75 9.91 0.94
N SER A 350 1.36 8.88 0.19
CA SER A 350 1.79 7.51 0.43
C SER A 350 3.15 7.22 -0.21
N GLY A 351 3.93 6.35 0.43
CA GLY A 351 5.25 5.95 -0.07
C GLY A 351 6.07 5.17 0.94
N LEU A 352 7.25 4.69 0.50
CA LEU A 352 8.24 4.07 1.37
C LEU A 352 9.30 5.09 1.78
N VAL A 353 9.70 5.06 3.04
CA VAL A 353 10.77 5.93 3.56
C VAL A 353 12.08 5.16 3.49
N LEU A 354 13.02 5.63 2.68
CA LEU A 354 14.39 5.14 2.60
C LEU A 354 15.32 6.09 3.37
N SER A 355 16.62 5.87 3.33
CA SER A 355 17.60 6.69 4.05
C SER A 355 17.48 8.15 3.66
N LEU A 356 17.14 8.99 4.64
CA LEU A 356 16.98 10.44 4.53
C LEU A 356 18.29 11.17 4.78
N THR A 357 19.33 10.45 5.21
CA THR A 357 20.64 10.98 5.53
C THR A 357 21.73 10.05 5.00
N ASP A 358 22.84 10.62 4.52
CA ASP A 358 24.05 9.89 4.14
C ASP A 358 25.05 9.71 5.31
N GLU A 359 26.15 8.99 5.06
CA GLU A 359 27.18 8.69 6.07
C GLU A 359 27.82 9.94 6.69
N GLN A 360 27.82 11.05 5.95
CA GLN A 360 28.40 12.32 6.36
C GLN A 360 27.39 13.16 7.16
N GLY A 361 26.14 12.73 7.26
CA GLY A 361 25.06 13.44 7.95
C GLY A 361 24.38 14.51 7.10
N LYS A 362 24.57 14.47 5.77
CA LYS A 362 23.87 15.36 4.85
C LYS A 362 22.51 14.77 4.49
N LEU A 363 21.50 15.63 4.44
CA LEU A 363 20.16 15.24 4.06
C LEU A 363 20.07 14.88 2.58
N GLN A 364 19.25 13.87 2.28
CA GLN A 364 18.96 13.42 0.93
C GLN A 364 17.49 13.04 0.79
N ASP A 365 16.99 13.04 -0.46
CA ASP A 365 15.65 12.58 -0.76
C ASP A 365 15.57 11.04 -0.66
N GLY A 366 15.02 10.56 0.46
CA GLY A 366 14.74 9.15 0.69
C GLY A 366 13.26 8.80 0.56
N PHE A 367 12.37 9.72 0.17
CA PHE A 367 10.93 9.39 0.14
C PHE A 367 10.53 8.84 -1.23
N LEU A 368 10.30 7.53 -1.30
CA LEU A 368 9.79 6.85 -2.48
C LEU A 368 8.26 6.95 -2.53
N GLN A 369 7.78 8.07 -3.06
CA GLN A 369 6.35 8.36 -3.23
C GLN A 369 5.74 7.56 -4.37
N ILE A 370 4.41 7.37 -4.34
CA ILE A 370 3.64 6.65 -5.38
C ILE A 370 4.01 7.09 -6.81
N HIS A 371 4.07 8.40 -7.09
CA HIS A 371 4.39 8.89 -8.43
C HIS A 371 5.83 8.57 -8.88
N LYS A 372 6.75 8.33 -7.94
CA LYS A 372 8.10 7.86 -8.24
C LYS A 372 8.10 6.36 -8.53
N ILE A 373 7.33 5.58 -7.77
CA ILE A 373 7.14 4.13 -7.98
C ILE A 373 6.66 3.85 -9.41
N PHE A 374 5.69 4.62 -9.91
CA PHE A 374 5.19 4.48 -11.28
C PHE A 374 6.24 4.69 -12.38
N ASN A 375 7.36 5.35 -12.07
CA ASN A 375 8.46 5.57 -13.01
C ASN A 375 9.68 4.67 -12.72
N LEU A 376 9.58 3.77 -11.74
CA LEU A 376 10.65 2.80 -11.48
C LEU A 376 10.57 1.67 -12.49
N ASN A 377 11.71 1.31 -13.06
CA ASN A 377 11.84 0.09 -13.84
C ASN A 377 12.14 -1.07 -12.89
N LEU A 378 11.09 -1.78 -12.45
CA LEU A 378 11.18 -2.94 -11.56
C LEU A 378 10.73 -4.21 -12.30
N PRO A 379 11.58 -4.87 -13.10
CA PRO A 379 11.31 -6.17 -13.73
C PRO A 379 11.33 -7.32 -12.70
N THR A 380 10.83 -7.06 -11.49
CA THR A 380 10.83 -7.97 -10.34
C THR A 380 9.62 -8.90 -10.41
N GLU A 381 9.78 -10.12 -9.93
CA GLU A 381 8.71 -11.12 -9.80
C GLU A 381 7.94 -10.96 -8.49
N LEU A 382 8.60 -10.46 -7.45
CA LEU A 382 8.01 -10.28 -6.13
C LEU A 382 8.61 -9.07 -5.42
N VAL A 383 7.72 -8.25 -4.85
CA VAL A 383 8.09 -7.21 -3.88
C VAL A 383 7.45 -7.58 -2.55
N THR A 384 8.27 -7.64 -1.50
CA THR A 384 7.78 -7.86 -0.13
C THR A 384 8.00 -6.61 0.69
N LEU A 385 6.99 -6.20 1.46
CA LEU A 385 7.06 -5.04 2.36
C LEU A 385 6.94 -5.52 3.81
N SER A 386 8.06 -5.59 4.52
CA SER A 386 8.14 -5.89 5.95
C SER A 386 8.21 -4.59 6.74
N ASN A 387 7.05 -3.98 7.02
CA ASN A 387 6.97 -2.67 7.66
C ASN A 387 6.21 -2.76 8.99
N CYS A 388 6.84 -2.38 10.11
CA CYS A 388 6.27 -2.57 11.46
C CYS A 388 4.99 -1.80 11.79
N ASP A 389 4.52 -0.89 10.94
CA ASP A 389 3.36 -0.04 11.27
C ASP A 389 2.49 0.29 10.05
N MET A 390 2.45 -0.59 9.04
CA MET A 390 1.56 -0.38 7.92
C MET A 390 0.11 -0.56 8.40
N ARG A 391 -0.49 0.56 8.85
CA ARG A 391 -1.95 0.73 8.86
C ARG A 391 -2.43 0.29 7.50
N ILE A 392 -3.34 -0.68 7.52
CA ILE A 392 -4.02 -1.30 6.39
C ILE A 392 -4.16 -0.30 5.23
N ALA A 393 -3.36 -0.50 4.19
CA ALA A 393 -3.33 0.37 3.03
C ALA A 393 -4.47 0.01 2.07
N LYS A 394 -5.13 1.02 1.50
CA LYS A 394 -6.08 0.82 0.40
C LYS A 394 -5.31 0.43 -0.86
N THR A 395 -5.73 -0.63 -1.54
CA THR A 395 -5.15 -0.99 -2.86
C THR A 395 -5.73 -0.04 -3.91
N TYR A 396 -4.89 0.83 -4.48
CA TYR A 396 -5.29 1.72 -5.58
C TYR A 396 -4.92 1.06 -6.92
N SER A 397 -5.88 0.97 -7.84
CA SER A 397 -5.70 0.58 -9.25
C SER A 397 -5.17 1.73 -10.09
#